data_AF-A0A6A7KRY6-F1
#
_entry.id   AF-A0A6A7KRY6-F1
#
_cell.length_a   1.000
_cell.length_b   1.000
_cell.length_c   1.000
_cell.angle_alpha   90.00
_cell.angle_beta   90.00
_cell.angle_gamma   90.00
#
_symmetry.space_group_name_H-M   'P 1'
#
loop_
_entity.id
_entity.type
_entity.pdbx_description
1 polymer ?
#
loop_
_entity_poly.entity_id
_entity_poly.type
_entity_poly.pdbx_seq_one_letter_code
_entity_poly.pdbx_strand_id
1 'polypeptide(L)' 'MSVVSEQGSSAALNQRIVSLQQEHHQLEETLAKEAARPMPDSLTIASLKRRKLAIKDELAALTES' A
#
# COMPACT_ATOMS: atom_id res chain seq x y z
N MET A 1 -0.85 -28.82 25.20
CA MET A 1 0.17 -28.20 24.32
C MET A 1 -0.49 -27.03 23.62
N SER A 2 0.10 -25.84 23.79
CA SER A 2 -0.20 -24.57 23.11
C SER A 2 -1.57 -23.93 23.34
N VAL A 3 -1.64 -23.23 24.48
CA VAL A 3 -2.34 -21.96 24.60
C VAL A 3 -1.74 -20.98 23.57
N VAL A 4 -2.56 -20.47 22.64
CA VAL A 4 -2.45 -19.15 21.98
C VAL A 4 -3.70 -19.05 21.08
N SER A 5 -4.61 -18.09 21.24
CA SER A 5 -4.39 -16.72 20.82
C SER A 5 -5.62 -15.86 21.14
N GLU A 6 -5.51 -14.94 22.08
CA GLU A 6 -6.43 -13.83 22.29
C GLU A 6 -6.19 -12.72 21.23
N GLN A 7 -6.04 -13.13 19.96
CA GLN A 7 -5.53 -12.30 18.85
C GLN A 7 -6.65 -11.91 17.88
N GLY A 8 -7.82 -11.50 18.38
CA GLY A 8 -8.93 -11.04 17.53
C GLY A 8 -8.71 -9.66 16.90
N SER A 9 -7.84 -8.83 17.50
CA SER A 9 -7.65 -7.43 17.08
C SER A 9 -6.43 -7.24 16.16
N SER A 10 -5.32 -7.93 16.42
CA SER A 10 -4.09 -7.81 15.62
C SER A 10 -4.23 -8.38 14.21
N ALA A 11 -4.94 -9.49 14.04
CA ALA A 11 -5.11 -10.13 12.74
C ALA A 11 -5.86 -9.25 11.74
N ALA A 12 -6.89 -8.51 12.17
CA ALA A 12 -7.67 -7.61 11.32
C ALA A 12 -6.85 -6.41 10.84
N LEU A 13 -6.02 -5.83 11.72
CA LEU A 13 -5.07 -4.77 11.35
C LEU A 13 -4.05 -5.28 10.34
N ASN A 14 -3.51 -6.48 10.56
CA ASN A 14 -2.55 -7.08 9.66
C ASN A 14 -3.17 -7.37 8.28
N GLN A 15 -4.42 -7.82 8.21
CA GLN A 15 -5.14 -7.97 6.94
C GLN A 15 -5.35 -6.62 6.24
N ARG A 16 -5.68 -5.56 6.97
CA ARG A 16 -5.83 -4.20 6.42
C ARG A 16 -4.49 -3.72 5.82
N ILE A 17 -3.39 -3.93 6.53
CA ILE A 17 -2.04 -3.59 6.08
C ILE A 17 -1.69 -4.39 4.82
N VAL A 18 -1.96 -5.69 4.77
CA VAL A 18 -1.69 -6.53 3.59
C VAL A 18 -2.47 -6.05 2.36
N SER A 19 -3.76 -5.73 2.51
CA SER A 19 -4.57 -5.19 1.41
C SER A 19 -4.03 -3.85 0.91
N LEU A 20 -3.69 -2.93 1.82
CA LEU A 20 -3.10 -1.64 1.47
C LEU A 20 -1.74 -1.80 0.80
N GLN A 21 -0.92 -2.75 1.24
CA GLN A 21 0.35 -3.08 0.59
C GLN A 21 0.16 -3.63 -0.83
N GLN A 22 -0.86 -4.46 -1.06
CA GLN A 22 -1.20 -4.94 -2.40
C GLN A 22 -1.66 -3.80 -3.31
N GLU A 23 -2.54 -2.92 -2.83
CA GLU A 23 -2.95 -1.72 -3.58
C GLU A 23 -1.75 -0.81 -3.90
N HIS A 24 -0.87 -0.60 -2.91
CA HIS A 24 0.37 0.15 -3.09
C HIS A 24 1.28 -0.48 -4.15
N HIS A 25 1.45 -1.81 -4.13
CA HIS A 25 2.27 -2.52 -5.11
C HIS A 25 1.69 -2.41 -6.52
N GLN A 26 0.37 -2.52 -6.68
CA GLN A 26 -0.27 -2.32 -7.98
C GLN A 26 -0.06 -0.90 -8.49
N LEU A 27 -0.21 0.11 -7.63
CA LEU A 27 0.03 1.52 -7.96
C LEU A 27 1.49 1.77 -8.38
N GLU A 28 2.45 1.16 -7.70
CA GLU A 28 3.88 1.18 -8.04
C GLU A 28 4.14 0.55 -9.40
N GLU A 29 3.57 -0.63 -9.67
CA GLU A 29 3.71 -1.31 -10.95
C GLU A 29 3.12 -0.48 -12.10
N THR A 30 1.92 0.08 -11.92
CA THR A 30 1.32 0.97 -12.92
C THR A 30 2.20 2.19 -13.15
N LEU A 31 2.72 2.80 -12.09
CA LEU A 31 3.62 3.94 -12.17
C LEU A 31 4.92 3.59 -12.89
N ALA A 32 5.52 2.44 -12.59
CA ALA A 32 6.73 1.97 -13.24
C ALA A 32 6.49 1.67 -14.73
N LYS A 33 5.35 1.07 -15.08
CA LYS A 33 4.93 0.83 -16.47
C LYS A 33 4.73 2.14 -17.23
N GLU A 34 4.05 3.12 -16.64
CA GLU A 34 3.85 4.45 -17.24
C GLU A 34 5.17 5.24 -17.33
N ALA A 35 6.06 5.12 -16.35
CA ALA A 35 7.37 5.78 -16.37
C ALA A 35 8.35 5.12 -17.37
N ALA A 36 8.18 3.83 -17.65
CA ALA A 36 8.97 3.09 -18.65
C ALA A 36 8.48 3.34 -20.09
N ARG A 37 7.33 4.00 -20.28
CA ARG A 37 6.87 4.38 -21.61
C ARG A 37 7.79 5.45 -22.21
N PRO A 38 8.05 5.41 -23.53
CA PRO A 38 8.89 6.40 -24.21
C PRO A 38 8.32 7.82 -24.16
N MET A 39 7.03 7.97 -23.86
CA MET A 39 6.38 9.26 -23.64
C MET A 39 5.59 9.19 -22.33
N PRO A 40 6.25 9.43 -21.18
CA PRO A 40 5.64 9.30 -19.88
C PRO A 40 4.64 10.44 -19.63
N ASP A 41 3.41 10.09 -19.28
CA ASP A 41 2.41 11.08 -18.89
C ASP A 41 2.70 11.58 -17.47
N SER A 42 3.33 12.76 -17.39
CA SER A 42 3.81 13.33 -16.13
C SER A 42 2.68 13.64 -15.14
N LEU A 43 1.48 13.94 -15.64
CA LEU A 43 0.28 14.17 -14.80
C LEU A 43 -0.22 12.86 -14.19
N THR A 44 -0.22 11.79 -14.98
CA THR A 44 -0.57 10.44 -14.54
C THR A 44 0.42 9.96 -13.50
N ILE A 45 1.73 10.10 -13.76
CA ILE A 45 2.79 9.74 -12.81
C ILE A 45 2.66 10.55 -11.52
N ALA A 46 2.42 11.86 -11.58
CA ALA A 46 2.23 12.69 -10.39
C ALA A 46 0.99 12.26 -9.58
N SER A 47 -0.10 11.91 -10.24
CA SER A 47 -1.33 11.42 -9.60
C SER A 47 -1.12 10.05 -8.95
N LEU A 48 -0.45 9.13 -9.64
CA LEU A 48 -0.07 7.81 -9.11
C LEU A 48 0.88 7.95 -7.90
N LYS A 49 1.87 8.84 -7.96
CA LYS A 49 2.76 9.15 -6.82
C LYS A 49 2.00 9.68 -5.62
N ARG A 50 1.03 10.58 -5.82
CA ARG A 50 0.18 11.09 -4.73
C ARG A 50 -0.67 10.00 -4.10
N ARG A 51 -1.31 9.14 -4.89
CA ARG A 51 -2.09 8.00 -4.38
C ARG A 51 -1.19 7.02 -3.63
N LYS A 52 -0.02 6.70 -4.17
CA LYS A 52 0.99 5.88 -3.51
C LYS A 52 1.40 6.47 -2.15
N LEU A 53 1.66 7.78 -2.11
CA LEU A 53 2.03 8.47 -0.87
C LEU A 53 0.91 8.40 0.16
N ALA A 54 -0.35 8.60 -0.24
CA ALA A 54 -1.50 8.49 0.66
C ALA A 54 -1.66 7.09 1.25
N ILE A 55 -1.50 6.03 0.45
CA ILE A 55 -1.55 4.64 0.95
C ILE A 55 -0.39 4.36 1.91
N LYS A 56 0.80 4.91 1.62
CA LYS A 56 1.96 4.78 2.51
C LYS A 56 1.73 5.50 3.84
N ASP A 57 1.08 6.66 3.81
CA ASP A 57 0.71 7.43 5.01
C ASP A 57 -0.34 6.68 5.85
N GLU A 58 -1.35 6.10 5.20
CA GLU A 58 -2.37 5.26 5.86
C GLU A 58 -1.74 4.00 6.47
N LEU A 59 -0.82 3.34 5.76
CA LEU A 59 -0.04 2.23 6.29
C LEU A 59 0.80 2.63 7.49
N ALA A 60 1.49 3.77 7.42
CA ALA A 60 2.30 4.29 8.53
C ALA A 60 1.43 4.54 9.76
N ALA A 61 0.28 5.20 9.59
CA ALA A 61 -0.68 5.45 10.65
C ALA A 61 -1.19 4.16 11.31
N LEU A 62 -1.44 3.11 10.51
CA LEU A 62 -1.89 1.79 10.99
C LEU A 62 -0.78 0.99 11.68
N THR A 63 0.50 1.20 11.33
CA THR A 63 1.63 0.51 11.95
C THR A 63 2.21 1.21 13.17
N GLU A 64 1.97 2.52 13.32
CA GLU A 64 2.52 3.36 14.39
C GLU A 64 1.54 3.52 15.58
N SER A 65 0.34 2.94 15.50
CA SER A 65 -0.68 2.92 16.58
C SER A 65 -0.78 1.58 17.31
#